data_AF-A0A2E8S246-F1
#
_entry.id   AF-A0A2E8S246-F1
#
_cell.length_a   1.000
_cell.length_b   1.000
_cell.length_c   1.000
_cell.angle_alpha   90.00
_cell.angle_beta   90.00
_cell.angle_gamma   90.00
#
_symmetry.space_group_name_H-M   'P 1'
#
loop_
_entity.id
_entity.type
_entity.pdbx_description
1 polymer ?
#
loop_
_entity_poly.entity_id
_entity_poly.type
_entity_poly.pdbx_seq_one_letter_code
_entity_poly.pdbx_strand_id
1 'polypeptide(L)'
;MRLIGRSLACLLTFCFVGNVLAADFDVESNIEVLGLDANAERYAIKVTSPGNPPVFLVYKIDENKREKIFPTESAADERNVISKLKSRYKIQFDGHKGQLTPNKKYTILGAPADDGFGYRILVMEKGRIGQLKRIELSEDKTSGTVAEGMLKQISWSQDASVLVIVLNEKLTTSNFSSSKDKTYPLSFKPWEIHWLPPPTPPK
;
A
#
# COMPACT_ATOMS: atom_id res chain seq x y z
N MET A 1 -63.37 -36.66 -10.60
CA MET A 1 -63.59 -36.73 -9.15
C MET A 1 -62.21 -36.81 -8.50
N ARG A 2 -61.77 -35.74 -7.81
CA ARG A 2 -60.74 -35.64 -6.73
C ARG A 2 -59.40 -36.43 -6.91
N LEU A 3 -58.19 -35.92 -6.69
CA LEU A 3 -57.66 -34.90 -5.76
C LEU A 3 -56.10 -34.86 -5.94
N ILE A 4 -55.47 -33.71 -5.60
CA ILE A 4 -54.08 -33.55 -5.06
C ILE A 4 -52.94 -33.72 -6.10
N GLY A 5 -52.13 -32.73 -6.46
CA GLY A 5 -51.63 -31.56 -5.73
C GLY A 5 -50.26 -31.88 -5.13
N ARG A 6 -49.16 -31.44 -5.76
CA ARG A 6 -47.85 -31.32 -5.09
C ARG A 6 -46.92 -30.40 -5.88
N SER A 7 -46.89 -29.15 -5.42
CA SER A 7 -45.82 -28.20 -5.62
C SER A 7 -44.49 -28.78 -5.16
N LEU A 8 -43.44 -28.66 -5.96
CA LEU A 8 -42.06 -28.78 -5.50
C LEU A 8 -41.38 -27.43 -5.75
N ALA A 9 -41.36 -26.61 -4.72
CA ALA A 9 -40.56 -25.39 -4.67
C ALA A 9 -39.08 -25.81 -4.65
N CYS A 10 -38.35 -25.44 -5.70
CA CYS A 10 -36.92 -25.66 -5.77
C CYS A 10 -36.25 -24.64 -4.84
N LEU A 11 -35.77 -25.14 -3.72
CA LEU A 11 -35.09 -24.40 -2.66
C LEU A 11 -33.84 -23.70 -3.24
N LEU A 12 -33.80 -22.38 -3.15
CA LEU A 12 -32.62 -21.54 -3.38
C LEU A 12 -31.54 -21.92 -2.36
N THR A 13 -30.57 -22.72 -2.78
CA THR A 13 -29.33 -22.93 -2.02
C THR A 13 -28.44 -21.72 -2.21
N PHE A 14 -28.61 -20.71 -1.34
CA PHE A 14 -27.61 -19.68 -1.13
C PHE A 14 -26.36 -20.34 -0.54
N CYS A 15 -25.41 -20.69 -1.39
CA CYS A 15 -24.06 -21.00 -0.96
C CYS A 15 -23.45 -19.70 -0.40
N PHE A 16 -23.51 -19.56 0.91
CA PHE A 16 -22.71 -18.61 1.68
C PHE A 16 -21.24 -18.92 1.36
N VAL A 17 -20.66 -18.20 0.40
CA VAL A 17 -19.21 -18.16 0.21
C VAL A 17 -18.68 -17.45 1.44
N GLY A 18 -18.22 -18.25 2.41
CA GLY A 18 -17.65 -17.77 3.64
C GLY A 18 -16.55 -16.75 3.35
N ASN A 19 -16.74 -15.54 3.87
CA ASN A 19 -15.68 -14.57 4.10
C ASN A 19 -14.72 -15.15 5.15
N VAL A 20 -13.92 -16.13 4.73
CA VAL A 20 -12.82 -16.67 5.51
C VAL A 20 -11.58 -15.86 5.13
N LEU A 21 -10.95 -15.25 6.14
CA LEU A 21 -9.67 -14.52 6.13
C LEU A 21 -9.74 -13.02 5.79
N ALA A 22 -10.50 -12.28 6.59
CA ALA A 22 -10.04 -11.00 7.13
C ALA A 22 -9.56 -11.24 8.57
N ALA A 23 -8.57 -12.11 8.74
CA ALA A 23 -7.81 -12.12 9.98
C ALA A 23 -6.86 -10.93 9.91
N ASP A 24 -7.16 -9.89 10.67
CA ASP A 24 -6.24 -8.78 10.89
C ASP A 24 -4.93 -9.36 11.45
N PHE A 25 -3.87 -9.28 10.64
CA PHE A 25 -2.52 -9.61 11.07
C PHE A 25 -2.11 -8.57 12.10
N ASP A 26 -2.30 -8.90 13.38
CA ASP A 26 -2.14 -7.95 14.48
C ASP A 26 -0.71 -7.83 15.03
N VAL A 27 0.28 -8.36 14.32
CA VAL A 27 1.67 -8.39 14.80
C VAL A 27 2.58 -7.93 13.67
N GLU A 28 3.29 -6.84 13.92
CA GLU A 28 4.46 -6.30 13.20
C GLU A 28 4.65 -6.91 11.79
N SER A 29 4.04 -6.26 10.79
CA SER A 29 4.17 -6.70 9.39
C SER A 29 5.10 -5.77 8.64
N ASN A 30 6.13 -6.36 8.04
CA ASN A 30 7.08 -5.68 7.18
C ASN A 30 6.62 -5.82 5.73
N ILE A 31 6.39 -4.70 5.06
CA ILE A 31 6.04 -4.67 3.63
C ILE A 31 7.25 -4.19 2.82
N GLU A 32 7.59 -4.94 1.78
CA GLU A 32 8.51 -4.51 0.72
C GLU A 32 7.74 -4.44 -0.61
N VAL A 33 7.79 -3.30 -1.30
CA VAL A 33 7.34 -3.24 -2.69
C VAL A 33 8.39 -3.87 -3.59
N LEU A 34 8.00 -4.92 -4.28
CA LEU A 34 8.86 -5.69 -5.16
C LEU A 34 9.04 -5.00 -6.51
N GLY A 35 7.94 -4.44 -7.04
CA GLY A 35 7.92 -3.82 -8.35
C GLY A 35 6.50 -3.46 -8.79
N LEU A 36 6.43 -2.73 -9.89
CA LEU A 36 5.21 -2.38 -10.61
C LEU A 36 5.20 -3.09 -11.97
N ASP A 37 4.04 -3.24 -12.58
CA ASP A 37 3.99 -3.61 -14.00
C ASP A 37 4.31 -2.42 -14.92
N ALA A 38 4.66 -2.69 -16.17
CA ALA A 38 5.10 -1.67 -17.13
C ALA A 38 4.04 -0.58 -17.40
N ASN A 39 2.76 -0.92 -17.20
CA ASN A 39 1.63 -0.01 -17.44
C ASN A 39 1.22 0.75 -16.17
N ALA A 40 1.89 0.52 -15.03
CA ALA A 40 1.53 1.09 -13.74
C ALA A 40 0.05 0.85 -13.33
N GLU A 41 -0.49 -0.32 -13.70
CA GLU A 41 -1.83 -0.77 -13.30
C GLU A 41 -1.77 -1.62 -12.03
N ARG A 42 -0.64 -2.29 -11.80
CA ARG A 42 -0.45 -3.23 -10.69
C ARG A 42 0.88 -3.03 -10.00
N TYR A 43 0.91 -3.42 -8.74
CA TYR A 43 2.13 -3.57 -7.98
C TYR A 43 2.11 -4.87 -7.18
N ALA A 44 3.29 -5.42 -6.93
CA ALA A 44 3.46 -6.57 -6.06
C ALA A 44 4.24 -6.19 -4.81
N ILE A 45 3.83 -6.77 -3.69
CA ILE A 45 4.50 -6.61 -2.41
C ILE A 45 4.83 -7.96 -1.79
N LYS A 46 5.90 -7.98 -1.00
CA LYS A 46 6.23 -9.07 -0.08
C LYS A 46 5.88 -8.62 1.33
N VAL A 47 5.08 -9.41 2.01
CA VAL A 47 4.73 -9.22 3.42
C VAL A 47 5.49 -10.26 4.24
N THR A 48 6.23 -9.80 5.23
CA THR A 48 6.96 -10.65 6.18
C THR A 48 6.51 -10.33 7.59
N SER A 49 6.18 -11.35 8.37
CA SER A 49 5.80 -11.21 9.77
C SER A 49 6.58 -12.20 10.63
N PRO A 50 6.92 -11.85 11.88
CA PRO A 50 7.58 -12.78 12.79
C PRO A 50 6.82 -14.10 12.91
N GLY A 51 7.55 -15.22 12.85
CA GLY A 51 6.99 -16.57 13.01
C GLY A 51 6.11 -17.08 11.85
N ASN A 52 5.96 -16.33 10.76
CA ASN A 52 5.15 -16.71 9.61
C ASN A 52 5.98 -16.72 8.32
N PRO A 53 5.73 -17.64 7.37
CA PRO A 53 6.38 -17.59 6.08
C PRO A 53 5.90 -16.36 5.27
N PRO A 54 6.72 -15.83 4.35
CA PRO A 54 6.37 -14.63 3.61
C PRO A 54 5.18 -14.85 2.69
N VAL A 55 4.39 -13.80 2.52
CA VAL A 55 3.22 -13.80 1.63
C VAL A 55 3.43 -12.74 0.56
N PHE A 56 3.20 -13.10 -0.69
CA PHE A 56 3.29 -12.18 -1.82
C PHE A 56 1.89 -11.76 -2.25
N LEU A 57 1.68 -10.47 -2.38
CA LEU A 57 0.38 -9.90 -2.72
C LEU A 57 0.50 -9.08 -4.00
N VAL A 58 -0.54 -9.14 -4.83
CA VAL A 58 -0.69 -8.27 -6.00
C VAL A 58 -1.87 -7.36 -5.78
N TYR A 59 -1.68 -6.07 -6.03
CA TYR A 59 -2.68 -5.03 -5.90
C TYR A 59 -2.90 -4.33 -7.23
N LYS A 60 -4.14 -3.94 -7.47
CA LYS A 60 -4.53 -3.01 -8.54
C LYS A 60 -4.42 -1.57 -8.02
N ILE A 61 -3.78 -0.69 -8.78
CA ILE A 61 -3.38 0.65 -8.35
C ILE A 61 -4.59 1.59 -8.21
N ASP A 62 -5.49 1.59 -9.19
CA ASP A 62 -6.66 2.48 -9.25
C ASP A 62 -7.65 2.27 -8.10
N GLU A 63 -7.87 1.01 -7.71
CA GLU A 63 -8.79 0.60 -6.65
C GLU A 63 -8.10 0.43 -5.29
N ASN A 64 -6.76 0.51 -5.25
CA ASN A 64 -5.92 0.04 -4.15
C ASN A 64 -6.38 -1.32 -3.57
N LYS A 65 -6.82 -2.22 -4.46
CA LYS A 65 -7.49 -3.47 -4.08
C LYS A 65 -6.58 -4.65 -4.32
N ARG A 66 -6.53 -5.54 -3.33
CA ARG A 66 -5.81 -6.82 -3.42
C ARG A 66 -6.46 -7.70 -4.48
N GLU A 67 -5.73 -8.01 -5.54
CA GLU A 67 -6.16 -8.88 -6.64
C GLU A 67 -5.80 -10.34 -6.36
N LYS A 68 -4.60 -10.60 -5.83
CA LYS A 68 -4.11 -11.97 -5.62
C LYS A 68 -3.19 -12.10 -4.41
N ILE A 69 -3.18 -13.32 -3.85
CA ILE A 69 -2.33 -13.76 -2.73
C ILE A 69 -1.57 -15.00 -3.16
N PHE A 70 -0.28 -15.05 -2.84
CA PHE A 70 0.59 -16.21 -2.98
C PHE A 70 1.29 -16.47 -1.64
N PRO A 71 0.76 -17.37 -0.80
CA PRO A 71 1.48 -17.83 0.37
C PRO A 71 2.72 -18.63 -0.07
N THR A 72 3.77 -18.62 0.75
CA THR A 72 4.92 -19.49 0.57
C THR A 72 5.04 -20.42 1.78
N GLU A 73 5.61 -21.60 1.58
CA GLU A 73 5.91 -22.55 2.66
C GLU A 73 7.42 -22.78 2.77
N SER A 74 8.17 -22.52 1.70
CA SER A 74 9.62 -22.67 1.62
C SER A 74 10.29 -21.58 0.77
N ALA A 75 11.61 -21.49 0.87
CA ALA A 75 12.42 -20.59 0.01
C ALA A 75 12.37 -20.98 -1.48
N ALA A 76 12.16 -22.27 -1.80
CA ALA A 76 11.98 -22.70 -3.18
C ALA A 76 10.66 -22.18 -3.76
N ASP A 77 9.60 -22.12 -2.95
CA ASP A 77 8.31 -21.58 -3.35
C ASP A 77 8.38 -20.09 -3.63
N GLU A 78 9.18 -19.34 -2.86
CA GLU A 78 9.40 -17.92 -3.08
C GLU A 78 9.93 -17.64 -4.51
N ARG A 79 10.92 -18.40 -4.99
CA ARG A 79 11.43 -18.23 -6.37
C ARG A 79 10.36 -18.51 -7.42
N ASN A 80 9.55 -19.54 -7.20
CA ASN A 80 8.44 -19.89 -8.09
C ASN A 80 7.37 -18.79 -8.12
N VAL A 81 7.04 -18.22 -6.96
CA VAL A 81 6.11 -17.09 -6.84
C VAL A 81 6.67 -15.86 -7.56
N ILE A 82 7.94 -15.50 -7.34
CA ILE A 82 8.60 -14.39 -8.04
C ILE A 82 8.54 -14.60 -9.56
N SER A 83 8.83 -15.81 -10.04
CA SER A 83 8.74 -16.13 -11.47
C SER A 83 7.31 -15.95 -12.01
N LYS A 84 6.29 -16.33 -11.24
CA LYS A 84 4.87 -16.12 -11.61
C LYS A 84 4.50 -14.63 -11.63
N LEU A 85 4.99 -13.84 -10.67
CA LEU A 85 4.77 -12.40 -10.63
C LEU A 85 5.35 -11.71 -11.87
N LYS A 86 6.59 -12.07 -12.27
CA LYS A 86 7.23 -11.56 -13.49
C LYS A 86 6.50 -11.99 -14.76
N SER A 87 6.13 -13.26 -14.90
CA SER A 87 5.58 -13.78 -16.15
C SER A 87 4.10 -13.49 -16.37
N ARG A 88 3.27 -13.66 -15.33
CA ARG A 88 1.80 -13.52 -15.40
C ARG A 88 1.32 -12.10 -15.16
N TYR A 89 1.90 -11.42 -14.16
CA TYR A 89 1.51 -10.07 -13.79
C TYR A 89 2.45 -9.00 -14.35
N LYS A 90 3.49 -9.41 -15.11
CA LYS A 90 4.45 -8.51 -15.75
C LYS A 90 5.16 -7.56 -14.79
N ILE A 91 5.30 -7.97 -13.52
CA ILE A 91 5.95 -7.16 -12.50
C ILE A 91 7.45 -7.04 -12.81
N GLN A 92 7.93 -5.81 -12.86
CA GLN A 92 9.33 -5.45 -13.06
C GLN A 92 9.99 -5.20 -11.70
N PHE A 93 10.88 -6.10 -11.29
CA PHE A 93 11.54 -6.07 -9.99
C PHE A 93 12.73 -5.10 -9.95
N ASP A 94 13.20 -4.70 -11.12
CA ASP A 94 14.24 -3.71 -11.39
C ASP A 94 13.69 -2.27 -11.49
N GLY A 95 12.43 -2.06 -11.09
CA GLY A 95 11.82 -0.75 -11.03
C GLY A 95 12.64 0.25 -10.21
N HIS A 96 12.47 1.54 -10.50
CA HIS A 96 13.22 2.58 -9.83
C HIS A 96 12.78 2.70 -8.37
N LYS A 97 13.63 2.26 -7.44
CA LYS A 97 13.44 2.38 -5.99
C LYS A 97 14.21 3.59 -5.49
N GLY A 98 13.55 4.45 -4.72
CA GLY A 98 14.18 5.60 -4.08
C GLY A 98 13.38 6.90 -4.17
N GLN A 99 13.93 7.93 -3.54
CA GLN A 99 13.29 9.24 -3.42
C GLN A 99 13.29 10.03 -4.73
N LEU A 100 14.28 9.81 -5.61
CA LEU A 100 14.32 10.48 -6.89
C LEU A 100 13.31 9.85 -7.85
N THR A 101 12.73 10.68 -8.70
CA THR A 101 11.98 10.23 -9.87
C THR A 101 12.91 9.52 -10.86
N PRO A 102 12.41 8.60 -11.71
CA PRO A 102 13.20 7.95 -12.75
C PRO A 102 13.99 8.92 -13.66
N ASN A 103 13.41 10.08 -13.97
CA ASN A 103 14.05 11.15 -14.76
C ASN A 103 14.92 12.11 -13.93
N LYS A 104 15.07 11.87 -12.62
CA LYS A 104 15.88 12.63 -11.65
C LYS A 104 15.49 14.10 -11.50
N LYS A 105 14.29 14.49 -11.93
CA LYS A 105 13.83 15.88 -11.89
C LYS A 105 13.27 16.29 -10.53
N TYR A 106 12.58 15.36 -9.88
CA TYR A 106 11.90 15.56 -8.61
C TYR A 106 12.45 14.61 -7.54
N THR A 107 12.57 15.11 -6.31
CA THR A 107 12.85 14.31 -5.12
C THR A 107 11.61 14.26 -4.23
N ILE A 108 11.19 13.07 -3.83
CA ILE A 108 10.08 12.86 -2.90
C ILE A 108 10.60 12.73 -1.49
N LEU A 109 9.95 13.45 -0.58
CA LEU A 109 10.26 13.48 0.84
C LEU A 109 8.99 13.21 1.63
N GLY A 110 9.16 12.73 2.86
CA GLY A 110 8.08 12.54 3.81
C GLY A 110 8.28 13.43 5.03
N ALA A 111 7.21 14.05 5.52
CA ALA A 111 7.25 14.85 6.75
C ALA A 111 5.93 14.73 7.51
N PRO A 112 5.93 14.78 8.86
CA PRO A 112 4.69 14.92 9.62
C PRO A 112 3.87 16.14 9.16
N ALA A 113 2.55 16.04 9.19
CA ALA A 113 1.67 17.18 8.98
C ALA A 113 1.74 18.15 10.18
N ASP A 114 1.58 19.45 9.93
CA ASP A 114 1.72 20.48 10.97
C ASP A 114 0.63 20.37 12.05
N ASP A 115 -0.51 19.77 11.72
CA ASP A 115 -1.62 19.56 12.65
C ASP A 115 -1.50 18.24 13.45
N GLY A 116 -0.49 17.42 13.17
CA GLY A 116 -0.27 16.13 13.86
C GLY A 116 -1.20 14.99 13.43
N PHE A 117 -2.17 15.23 12.54
CA PHE A 117 -3.17 14.23 12.11
C PHE A 117 -2.85 13.64 10.73
N GLY A 118 -1.57 13.56 10.35
CA GLY A 118 -1.24 13.06 9.03
C GLY A 118 0.23 13.09 8.66
N TYR A 119 0.51 12.59 7.47
CA TYR A 119 1.83 12.55 6.86
C TYR A 119 1.80 13.22 5.48
N ARG A 120 2.69 14.19 5.28
CA ARG A 120 2.83 14.91 4.02
C ARG A 120 3.84 14.21 3.12
N ILE A 121 3.43 13.96 1.88
CA ILE A 121 4.31 13.60 0.79
C ILE A 121 4.70 14.89 0.08
N LEU A 122 5.96 15.27 0.25
CA LEU A 122 6.54 16.49 -0.29
C LEU A 122 7.34 16.18 -1.56
N VAL A 123 7.45 17.19 -2.42
CA VAL A 123 8.22 17.16 -3.65
C VAL A 123 9.20 18.32 -3.63
N MET A 124 10.47 18.03 -3.89
CA MET A 124 11.50 19.03 -4.06
C MET A 124 11.93 19.12 -5.53
N GLU A 125 11.96 20.34 -6.07
CA GLU A 125 12.49 20.66 -7.39
C GLU A 125 13.25 21.99 -7.32
N LYS A 126 14.52 22.00 -7.75
CA LYS A 126 15.34 23.24 -7.87
C LYS A 126 15.30 24.14 -6.61
N GLY A 127 15.38 23.54 -5.43
CA GLY A 127 15.36 24.26 -4.15
C GLY A 127 13.98 24.72 -3.67
N ARG A 128 12.91 24.44 -4.42
CA ARG A 128 11.52 24.66 -4.00
C ARG A 128 10.95 23.37 -3.43
N ILE A 129 10.12 23.51 -2.40
CA ILE A 129 9.38 22.39 -1.80
C ILE A 129 7.88 22.62 -2.06
N GLY A 130 7.19 21.57 -2.46
CA GLY A 130 5.74 21.54 -2.58
C GLY A 130 5.16 20.29 -1.93
N GLN A 131 3.85 20.31 -1.69
CA GLN A 131 3.12 19.15 -1.20
C GLN A 131 2.39 18.48 -2.36
N LEU A 132 2.64 17.18 -2.55
CA LEU A 132 1.92 16.35 -3.52
C LEU A 132 0.60 15.84 -2.91
N LYS A 133 0.69 15.26 -1.72
CA LYS A 133 -0.45 14.62 -1.07
C LYS A 133 -0.28 14.64 0.44
N ARG A 134 -1.41 14.70 1.14
CA ARG A 134 -1.50 14.38 2.56
C ARG A 134 -2.13 12.99 2.71
N ILE A 135 -1.52 12.17 3.54
CA ILE A 135 -1.99 10.85 3.93
C ILE A 135 -2.49 10.94 5.37
N GLU A 136 -3.71 10.49 5.61
CA GLU A 136 -4.26 10.34 6.95
C GLU A 136 -3.68 9.09 7.59
N LEU A 137 -3.19 9.21 8.82
CA LEU A 137 -2.59 8.11 9.57
C LEU A 137 -3.65 7.40 10.40
N SER A 138 -3.40 6.13 10.75
CA SER A 138 -4.30 5.40 11.65
C SER A 138 -4.49 6.13 12.97
N GLU A 139 -5.70 6.03 13.51
CA GLU A 139 -6.06 6.55 14.82
C GLU A 139 -6.65 5.41 15.67
N ASP A 140 -6.23 5.32 16.93
CA ASP A 140 -6.97 4.53 17.93
C ASP A 140 -8.26 5.28 18.27
N LYS A 141 -9.39 4.74 17.80
CA LYS A 141 -10.72 5.34 18.05
C LYS A 141 -11.10 5.41 19.53
N THR A 142 -10.47 4.61 20.39
CA THR A 142 -10.75 4.61 21.83
C THR A 142 -9.96 5.68 22.56
N SER A 143 -8.66 5.85 22.27
CA SER A 143 -7.81 6.84 22.94
C SER A 143 -7.70 8.18 22.21
N GLY A 144 -8.11 8.25 20.94
CA GLY A 144 -7.89 9.41 20.06
C GLY A 144 -6.42 9.60 19.66
N THR A 145 -5.57 8.60 19.91
CA THR A 145 -4.14 8.69 19.60
C THR A 145 -3.90 8.39 18.13
N VAL A 146 -3.24 9.31 17.44
CA VAL A 146 -2.84 9.15 16.03
C VAL A 146 -1.48 8.46 15.95
N ALA A 147 -1.33 7.57 14.97
CA ALA A 147 -0.07 6.91 14.69
C ALA A 147 0.99 7.90 14.20
N GLU A 148 2.25 7.66 14.56
CA GLU A 148 3.40 8.31 13.96
C GLU A 148 3.71 7.65 12.61
N GLY A 149 3.86 8.46 11.55
CA GLY A 149 4.18 7.98 10.21
C GLY A 149 5.67 8.12 9.90
N MET A 150 6.28 7.09 9.32
CA MET A 150 7.65 7.14 8.81
C MET A 150 7.71 6.60 7.38
N LEU A 151 8.28 7.38 6.46
CA LEU A 151 8.52 6.95 5.09
C LEU A 151 9.57 5.84 5.05
N LYS A 152 9.16 4.63 4.65
CA LYS A 152 10.03 3.45 4.60
C LYS A 152 10.58 3.17 3.19
N GLN A 153 9.72 3.21 2.18
CA GLN A 153 10.10 2.87 0.80
C GLN A 153 9.30 3.70 -0.20
N ILE A 154 9.93 4.02 -1.33
CA ILE A 154 9.27 4.55 -2.52
C ILE A 154 9.67 3.68 -3.71
N SER A 155 8.69 3.27 -4.51
CA SER A 155 8.91 2.56 -5.77
C SER A 155 8.13 3.24 -6.88
N TRP A 156 8.79 3.48 -8.01
CA TRP A 156 8.21 4.19 -9.14
C TRP A 156 7.85 3.26 -10.29
N SER A 157 6.85 3.67 -11.06
CA SER A 157 6.68 3.20 -12.43
C SER A 157 7.82 3.72 -13.32
N GLN A 158 8.11 3.01 -14.41
CA GLN A 158 9.20 3.38 -15.32
C GLN A 158 9.01 4.76 -15.97
N ASP A 159 7.76 5.13 -16.26
CA ASP A 159 7.36 6.40 -16.87
C ASP A 159 7.22 7.55 -15.85
N ALA A 160 7.50 7.30 -14.56
CA ALA A 160 7.35 8.26 -13.47
C ALA A 160 5.93 8.79 -13.25
N SER A 161 4.90 8.14 -13.79
CA SER A 161 3.49 8.57 -13.64
C SER A 161 2.83 8.09 -12.35
N VAL A 162 3.36 7.04 -11.73
CA VAL A 162 2.86 6.45 -10.48
C VAL A 162 4.01 6.14 -9.55
N LEU A 163 3.76 6.32 -8.25
CA LEU A 163 4.62 5.81 -7.19
C LEU A 163 3.80 5.02 -6.17
N VAL A 164 4.41 3.98 -5.62
CA VAL A 164 3.89 3.26 -4.44
C VAL A 164 4.80 3.60 -3.28
N ILE A 165 4.20 4.19 -2.25
CA ILE A 165 4.87 4.56 -1.01
C ILE A 165 4.57 3.51 0.05
N VAL A 166 5.57 3.11 0.81
CA VAL A 166 5.39 2.35 2.05
C VAL A 166 5.62 3.30 3.22
N LEU A 167 4.59 3.47 4.05
CA LEU A 167 4.71 4.15 5.32
C LEU A 167 4.67 3.12 6.44
N ASN A 168 5.60 3.22 7.38
CA ASN A 168 5.48 2.57 8.67
C ASN A 168 4.60 3.46 9.57
N GLU A 169 3.53 2.89 10.09
CA GLU A 169 2.64 3.56 11.05
C GLU A 169 2.85 2.94 12.42
N LYS A 170 3.40 3.74 13.35
CA LYS A 170 3.63 3.34 14.72
C LYS A 170 2.58 3.97 15.62
N LEU A 171 1.72 3.14 16.21
CA LEU A 171 0.70 3.57 17.16
C LEU A 171 1.16 3.19 18.57
N THR A 172 1.33 4.18 19.44
CA THR A 172 1.75 3.97 20.83
C THR A 172 0.72 4.56 21.77
N THR A 173 0.03 3.71 22.52
CA THR A 173 -0.91 4.09 23.58
C THR A 173 -0.35 3.66 24.94
N SER A 174 -1.04 4.00 26.03
CA SER A 174 -0.60 3.64 27.39
C SER A 174 -0.47 2.13 27.63
N ASN A 175 -1.24 1.32 26.90
CA ASN A 175 -1.35 -0.12 27.14
C ASN A 175 -0.91 -0.97 25.94
N PHE A 176 -0.60 -0.35 24.79
CA PHE A 176 -0.35 -1.06 23.55
C PHE A 176 0.60 -0.28 22.64
N SER A 177 1.53 -0.98 21.99
CA SER A 177 2.31 -0.42 20.88
C SER A 177 2.21 -1.36 19.69
N SER A 178 1.92 -0.80 18.53
CA SER A 178 1.97 -1.53 17.26
C SER A 178 2.75 -0.74 16.21
N SER A 179 3.39 -1.48 15.31
CA SER A 179 4.05 -0.94 14.13
C SER A 179 3.58 -1.75 12.94
N LYS A 180 2.96 -1.09 11.96
CA LYS A 180 2.41 -1.75 10.77
C LYS A 180 2.81 -0.95 9.54
N ASP A 181 3.35 -1.63 8.54
CA ASP A 181 3.58 -1.00 7.25
C ASP A 181 2.28 -0.94 6.43
N LYS A 182 2.10 0.13 5.67
CA LYS A 182 0.99 0.30 4.74
C LYS A 182 1.47 0.86 3.40
N THR A 183 0.81 0.42 2.33
CA THR A 183 1.10 0.87 0.97
C THR A 183 0.10 1.92 0.51
N TYR A 184 0.63 2.95 -0.14
CA TYR A 184 -0.12 4.07 -0.69
C TYR A 184 0.28 4.28 -2.16
N PRO A 185 -0.47 3.69 -3.11
CA PRO A 185 -0.29 4.02 -4.52
C PRO A 185 -0.79 5.45 -4.80
N LEU A 186 0.03 6.26 -5.46
CA LEU A 186 -0.25 7.65 -5.78
C LEU A 186 0.03 7.92 -7.26
N SER A 187 -0.89 8.61 -7.93
CA SER A 187 -0.58 9.22 -9.23
C SER A 187 0.34 10.42 -9.02
N PHE A 188 1.42 10.50 -9.81
CA PHE A 188 2.33 11.62 -9.80
C PHE A 188 2.06 12.55 -10.98
N LYS A 189 1.50 13.72 -10.67
CA LYS A 189 1.19 14.75 -11.65
C LYS A 189 1.83 16.06 -11.20
N PRO A 190 2.90 16.54 -11.85
CA PRO A 190 3.62 17.74 -11.39
C PRO A 190 2.76 19.00 -11.23
N TRP A 191 1.68 19.12 -11.99
CA TRP A 191 0.75 20.26 -11.90
C TRP A 191 -0.21 20.19 -10.71
N GLU A 192 -0.32 19.05 -10.01
CA GLU A 192 -1.09 18.90 -8.77
C GLU A 192 -0.25 19.26 -7.52
N ILE A 193 1.03 19.63 -7.70
CA ILE A 193 1.93 19.99 -6.60
C ILE A 193 1.56 21.38 -6.07
N HIS A 194 1.21 21.43 -4.78
CA HIS A 194 0.99 22.67 -4.05
C HIS A 194 2.32 23.21 -3.54
N TRP A 195 2.95 24.12 -4.29
CA TRP A 195 4.23 24.74 -3.91
C TRP A 195 4.11 25.59 -2.66
N LEU A 196 4.96 25.31 -1.66
CA LEU A 196 5.03 26.08 -0.43
C LEU A 196 5.75 27.41 -0.67
N PRO A 197 5.43 28.47 0.10
CA PRO A 197 6.18 29.70 0.05
C PRO A 197 7.66 29.46 0.45
N PRO A 198 8.60 30.24 -0.10
CA PRO A 198 9.99 30.14 0.32
C PRO A 198 10.11 30.46 1.82
N PRO A 199 11.06 29.84 2.55
CA PRO A 199 11.28 30.14 3.95
C PRO A 199 11.64 31.63 4.10
N THR A 200 10.99 32.32 5.04
CA THR A 200 11.36 33.68 5.40
C THR A 200 12.78 33.66 5.97
N PRO A 201 13.73 34.44 5.43
CA PRO A 201 15.08 34.47 5.98
C PRO A 201 15.04 34.89 7.46
N PRO A 202 15.89 34.29 8.32
CA PRO A 202 16.00 34.74 9.71
C PRO A 202 16.40 36.22 9.74
N LYS A 203 15.76 36.99 10.62
CA LYS A 203 16.11 38.39 10.88
C LYS A 203 17.43 38.52 11.62
#